data_AF-A0A8S2F0X7-F1
#
_entry.id   AF-A0A8S2F0X7-F1
#
_cell.length_a   1.000
_cell.length_b   1.000
_cell.length_c   1.000
_cell.angle_alpha   90.00
_cell.angle_beta   90.00
_cell.angle_gamma   90.00
#
_symmetry.space_group_name_H-M   'P 1'
#
loop_
_entity.id
_entity.type
_entity.pdbx_description
1 polymer ?
#
loop_
_entity_poly.entity_id
_entity_poly.type
_entity_poly.pdbx_seq_one_letter_code
_entity_poly.pdbx_strand_id
1 'polypeptide(L)'
;MIWPANLPVIALLRTIHEKEDSTSCRWLKLCRMKFFLLITICQTIYYWLPGYIMRIFSLIVHTIFHHGKDIIEYSRTSLKKRQNDIHCTLMAKYPEVSELWFIVLFLIAFILSVFVCHFGQFMPWYYLFVAVPLMFICSLPIGIVEARTTIEILPMFILAALGATFLKGNNVVALMTFMIYSYQMLTQSLLLIRNLKFGATNILGASSVTSGMLWLLLIAGLLPIVLWFMSKKYHHIKWLQYVHIPIIFSIGNYVPPAGKHVTWFIVGFLFNTIIRGWWWQRYALLFSIAMDIGVQFSAIVIYILFIKNISFPIWWGTGANNADGCPLAEANFTGHLPQYPL
;
A
#
# COMPACT_ATOMS: atom_id res chain seq x y z
N MET A 1 34.97 0.21 6.20
CA MET A 1 33.86 1.11 6.57
C MET A 1 32.58 0.29 6.55
N ILE A 2 31.79 0.29 7.63
CA ILE A 2 30.50 -0.41 7.68
C ILE A 2 29.45 0.54 7.09
N TRP A 3 28.70 0.07 6.08
CA TRP A 3 27.58 0.83 5.54
C TRP A 3 26.48 0.96 6.61
N PRO A 4 25.89 2.16 6.82
CA PRO A 4 24.86 2.38 7.84
C PRO A 4 23.68 1.41 7.73
N ALA A 5 23.31 1.01 6.51
CA ALA A 5 22.25 0.03 6.25
C ALA A 5 22.52 -1.36 6.87
N ASN A 6 23.78 -1.72 7.11
CA ASN A 6 24.17 -3.02 7.66
C ASN A 6 24.24 -3.00 9.20
N LEU A 7 24.11 -1.83 9.85
CA LEU A 7 24.19 -1.70 11.31
C LEU A 7 23.13 -2.53 12.05
N PRO A 8 21.86 -2.63 11.62
CA PRO A 8 20.87 -3.48 12.27
C PRO A 8 21.24 -4.98 12.21
N VAL A 9 21.75 -5.44 11.06
CA VAL A 9 22.17 -6.84 10.86
C VAL A 9 23.35 -7.19 11.74
N ILE A 10 24.34 -6.30 11.83
CA ILE A 10 25.50 -6.49 12.70
C ILE A 10 25.08 -6.48 14.18
N ALA A 11 24.14 -5.62 14.56
CA ALA A 11 23.59 -5.59 15.91
C ALA A 11 22.95 -6.95 16.26
N LEU A 12 22.14 -7.53 15.37
CA LEU A 12 21.56 -8.86 15.56
C LEU A 12 22.64 -9.94 15.70
N LEU A 13 23.61 -9.99 14.80
CA LEU A 13 24.69 -10.99 14.84
C LEU A 13 25.47 -10.91 16.16
N ARG A 14 25.75 -9.69 16.63
CA ARG A 14 26.38 -9.45 17.92
C ARG A 14 25.52 -9.93 19.07
N THR A 15 24.20 -9.70 19.04
CA THR A 15 23.30 -10.18 20.10
C THR A 15 23.20 -11.70 20.18
N ILE A 16 23.37 -12.41 19.06
CA ILE A 16 23.34 -13.88 19.01
C ILE A 16 24.66 -14.48 19.54
N HIS A 17 25.80 -13.84 19.27
CA HIS A 17 27.12 -14.40 19.57
C HIS A 17 27.75 -13.89 20.89
N GLU A 18 27.38 -12.70 21.36
CA GLU A 18 27.93 -12.11 22.59
C GLU A 18 27.14 -12.61 23.80
N LYS A 19 27.80 -13.35 24.72
CA LYS A 19 27.17 -13.79 25.98
C LYS A 19 26.97 -12.57 26.90
N GLU A 20 25.73 -12.31 27.31
CA GLU A 20 25.38 -11.19 28.19
C GLU A 20 25.54 -11.58 29.67
N ASP A 21 26.18 -10.71 30.48
CA ASP A 21 26.34 -10.94 31.92
C ASP A 21 24.98 -10.98 32.64
N SER A 22 24.79 -11.99 33.49
CA SER A 22 23.52 -12.24 34.21
C SER A 22 23.06 -11.07 35.10
N THR A 23 23.99 -10.21 35.53
CA THR A 23 23.75 -9.00 36.33
C THR A 23 23.02 -7.90 35.56
N SER A 24 23.09 -7.88 34.22
CA SER A 24 22.39 -6.89 33.38
C SER A 24 20.88 -7.17 33.27
N CYS A 25 20.44 -8.40 33.62
CA CYS A 25 19.06 -8.87 33.50
C CYS A 25 18.28 -8.75 34.82
N ARG A 26 18.06 -7.53 35.33
CA ARG A 26 17.23 -7.32 36.52
C ARG A 26 15.91 -6.62 36.16
N TRP A 27 14.79 -7.30 36.44
CA TRP A 27 13.34 -6.99 36.35
C TRP A 27 12.79 -5.96 35.35
N LEU A 28 13.41 -4.78 35.14
CA LEU A 28 13.07 -3.83 34.07
C LEU A 28 14.02 -3.89 32.86
N LYS A 29 15.19 -4.50 32.98
CA LYS A 29 16.17 -4.68 31.89
C LYS A 29 15.98 -6.07 31.26
N LEU A 30 15.22 -6.14 30.18
CA LEU A 30 15.12 -7.35 29.36
C LEU A 30 16.49 -7.68 28.74
N CYS A 31 16.90 -8.95 28.81
CA CYS A 31 18.04 -9.48 28.06
C CYS A 31 17.87 -9.17 26.56
N ARG A 32 18.95 -8.85 25.83
CA ARG A 32 18.90 -8.49 24.40
C ARG A 32 18.10 -9.51 23.58
N MET A 33 18.34 -10.80 23.82
CA MET A 33 17.64 -11.89 23.13
C MET A 33 16.15 -12.00 23.49
N LYS A 34 15.79 -11.78 24.77
CA LYS A 34 14.38 -11.81 25.19
C LYS A 34 13.59 -10.64 24.61
N PHE A 35 14.20 -9.46 24.58
CA PHE A 35 13.63 -8.26 23.95
C PHE A 35 13.39 -8.47 22.45
N PHE A 36 14.41 -8.97 21.74
CA PHE A 36 14.31 -9.29 20.32
C PHE A 36 13.17 -10.27 20.01
N LEU A 37 13.10 -11.38 20.75
CA LEU A 37 12.05 -12.40 20.55
C LEU A 37 10.65 -11.86 20.85
N LEU A 38 10.49 -11.11 21.96
CA LEU A 38 9.22 -10.51 22.34
C LEU A 38 8.68 -9.61 21.22
N ILE A 39 9.50 -8.69 20.71
CA ILE A 39 9.08 -7.75 19.66
C ILE A 39 8.77 -8.47 18.35
N THR A 40 9.60 -9.45 17.98
CA THR A 40 9.38 -10.26 16.78
C THR A 40 8.03 -10.97 16.86
N ILE A 41 7.68 -11.56 18.01
CA ILE A 41 6.40 -12.24 18.24
C ILE A 41 5.24 -11.24 18.23
N CYS A 42 5.35 -10.12 18.96
CA CYS A 42 4.32 -9.08 18.99
C CYS A 42 4.03 -8.53 17.60
N GLN A 43 5.07 -8.26 16.81
CA GLN A 43 4.94 -7.76 15.44
C GLN A 43 4.35 -8.82 14.50
N THR A 44 4.72 -10.10 14.67
CA THR A 44 4.12 -11.22 13.93
C THR A 44 2.61 -11.29 14.17
N ILE A 45 2.18 -11.19 15.44
CA ILE A 45 0.76 -11.25 15.83
C ILE A 45 -0.01 -10.02 15.33
N TYR A 46 0.55 -8.82 15.46
CA TYR A 46 -0.07 -7.58 15.00
C TYR A 46 -0.23 -7.56 13.48
N TYR A 47 0.74 -8.06 12.75
CA TYR A 47 0.64 -8.09 11.30
C TYR A 47 -0.46 -9.07 10.83
N TRP A 48 -0.57 -10.23 11.50
CA TRP A 48 -1.58 -11.26 11.25
C TRP A 48 -3.04 -10.79 11.36
N LEU A 49 -3.42 -10.15 12.47
CA LEU A 49 -4.83 -9.92 12.81
C LEU A 49 -5.38 -8.60 12.19
N PRO A 50 -4.92 -7.39 12.60
CA PRO A 50 -5.40 -6.13 12.03
C PRO A 50 -4.79 -5.76 10.66
N GLY A 51 -3.58 -6.25 10.34
CA GLY A 51 -2.87 -5.86 9.12
C GLY A 51 -3.44 -6.43 7.83
N TYR A 52 -3.97 -7.65 7.87
CA TYR A 52 -4.23 -8.46 6.67
C TYR A 52 -5.70 -8.78 6.40
N ILE A 53 -6.36 -9.46 7.34
CA ILE A 53 -7.68 -10.05 7.07
C ILE A 53 -8.78 -8.98 7.18
N MET A 54 -8.68 -8.10 8.17
CA MET A 54 -9.73 -7.10 8.42
C MET A 54 -9.86 -6.06 7.30
N ARG A 55 -8.76 -5.70 6.62
CA ARG A 55 -8.74 -4.55 5.70
C ARG A 55 -9.56 -4.74 4.43
N ILE A 56 -9.41 -5.86 3.73
CA ILE A 56 -10.04 -6.04 2.41
C ILE A 56 -11.49 -6.48 2.55
N PHE A 57 -11.80 -7.32 3.54
CA PHE A 57 -13.19 -7.67 3.84
C PHE A 57 -13.98 -6.44 4.31
N SER A 58 -13.41 -5.61 5.20
CA SER A 58 -14.00 -4.32 5.57
C SER A 58 -14.23 -3.44 4.34
N LEU A 59 -13.26 -3.36 3.42
CA LEU A 59 -13.38 -2.56 2.21
C LEU A 59 -14.52 -3.03 1.29
N ILE A 60 -14.60 -4.33 1.00
CA ILE A 60 -15.64 -4.88 0.11
C ILE A 60 -17.02 -4.70 0.75
N VAL A 61 -17.16 -5.04 2.03
CA VAL A 61 -18.43 -4.92 2.76
C VAL A 61 -18.86 -3.46 2.89
N HIS A 62 -17.95 -2.57 3.28
CA HIS A 62 -18.20 -1.14 3.36
C HIS A 62 -18.66 -0.59 2.01
N THR A 63 -17.99 -0.97 0.91
CA THR A 63 -18.37 -0.49 -0.41
C THR A 63 -19.74 -1.00 -0.84
N ILE A 64 -20.03 -2.29 -0.66
CA ILE A 64 -21.31 -2.88 -1.07
C ILE A 64 -22.48 -2.31 -0.25
N PHE A 65 -22.32 -2.17 1.07
CA PHE A 65 -23.42 -1.75 1.94
C PHE A 65 -23.61 -0.23 1.97
N HIS A 66 -22.53 0.55 2.12
CA HIS A 66 -22.65 2.01 2.24
C HIS A 66 -22.74 2.70 0.88
N HIS A 67 -22.06 2.17 -0.14
CA HIS A 67 -21.99 2.81 -1.46
C HIS A 67 -22.67 1.98 -2.56
N GLY A 68 -23.19 0.79 -2.28
CA GLY A 68 -23.74 -0.08 -3.33
C GLY A 68 -24.93 0.52 -4.07
N LYS A 69 -25.85 1.17 -3.35
CA LYS A 69 -27.00 1.85 -3.98
C LYS A 69 -26.54 3.00 -4.86
N ASP A 70 -25.64 3.84 -4.33
CA ASP A 70 -25.04 4.96 -5.07
C ASP A 70 -24.28 4.46 -6.31
N ILE A 71 -23.48 3.40 -6.20
CA ILE A 71 -22.73 2.79 -7.31
C ILE A 71 -23.69 2.31 -8.40
N ILE A 72 -24.79 1.63 -8.03
CA ILE A 72 -25.78 1.14 -8.99
C ILE A 72 -26.50 2.31 -9.66
N GLU A 73 -26.85 3.35 -8.90
CA GLU A 73 -27.50 4.55 -9.43
C GLU A 73 -26.57 5.33 -10.37
N TYR A 74 -25.32 5.55 -9.98
CA TYR A 74 -24.30 6.18 -10.81
C TYR A 74 -23.99 5.36 -12.06
N SER A 75 -23.92 4.03 -11.95
CA SER A 75 -23.72 3.12 -13.10
C SER A 75 -24.91 3.20 -14.08
N ARG A 76 -26.14 3.14 -13.57
CA ARG A 76 -27.36 3.27 -14.39
C ARG A 76 -27.50 4.66 -15.03
N THR A 77 -27.13 5.70 -14.30
CA THR A 77 -27.20 7.09 -14.79
C THR A 77 -26.13 7.32 -15.85
N SER A 78 -24.90 6.87 -15.63
CA SER A 78 -23.80 6.95 -16.62
C SER A 78 -24.16 6.27 -17.95
N LEU A 79 -24.90 5.15 -17.90
CA LEU A 79 -25.37 4.43 -19.08
C LEU A 79 -26.54 5.12 -19.82
N LYS A 80 -27.34 5.97 -19.15
CA LYS A 80 -28.58 6.55 -19.70
C LYS A 80 -28.54 8.05 -19.96
N LYS A 81 -27.77 8.81 -19.19
CA LYS A 81 -27.70 10.27 -19.24
C LYS A 81 -26.31 10.73 -18.79
N ARG A 82 -25.61 11.48 -19.65
CA ARG A 82 -24.47 12.29 -19.21
C ARG A 82 -24.93 13.19 -18.07
N GLN A 83 -24.33 13.02 -16.90
CA GLN A 83 -24.58 13.90 -15.77
C GLN A 83 -24.02 15.28 -16.14
N ASN A 84 -24.86 16.32 -16.09
CA ASN A 84 -24.49 17.70 -16.43
C ASN A 84 -23.66 18.33 -15.30
N ASP A 85 -22.57 17.68 -14.92
CA ASP A 85 -21.58 18.28 -14.02
C ASP A 85 -20.64 19.17 -14.83
N ILE A 86 -20.11 20.21 -14.19
CA ILE A 86 -19.16 21.16 -14.82
C ILE A 86 -18.00 20.43 -15.49
N HIS A 87 -17.54 19.32 -14.90
CA HIS A 87 -16.48 18.49 -15.48
C HIS A 87 -16.89 17.86 -16.81
N CYS A 88 -18.10 17.29 -16.91
CA CYS A 88 -18.62 16.71 -18.14
C CYS A 88 -18.81 17.77 -19.24
N THR A 89 -19.25 18.97 -18.87
CA THR A 89 -19.34 20.11 -19.78
C THR A 89 -17.98 20.53 -20.33
N LEU A 90 -16.95 20.57 -19.47
CA LEU A 90 -15.57 20.86 -19.88
C LEU A 90 -14.98 19.74 -20.75
N MET A 91 -15.30 18.48 -20.47
CA MET A 91 -14.85 17.33 -21.26
C MET A 91 -15.55 17.19 -22.60
N ALA A 92 -16.79 17.69 -22.74
CA ALA A 92 -17.57 17.58 -23.98
C ALA A 92 -16.90 18.25 -25.20
N LYS A 93 -15.90 19.12 -24.98
CA LYS A 93 -15.09 19.74 -26.03
C LYS A 93 -14.16 18.73 -26.75
N TYR A 94 -13.77 17.65 -26.08
CA TYR A 94 -12.87 16.64 -26.64
C TYR A 94 -13.67 15.46 -27.18
N PRO A 95 -13.39 15.00 -28.42
CA PRO A 95 -14.07 13.83 -28.97
C PRO A 95 -13.72 12.60 -28.13
N GLU A 96 -14.74 11.82 -27.75
CA GLU A 96 -14.53 10.57 -27.03
C GLU A 96 -13.83 9.55 -27.93
N VAL A 97 -12.78 8.93 -27.41
CA VAL A 97 -12.10 7.83 -28.09
C VAL A 97 -12.99 6.59 -28.00
N SER A 98 -13.13 5.86 -29.09
CA SER A 98 -13.93 4.64 -29.12
C SER A 98 -13.46 3.62 -28.08
N GLU A 99 -14.39 3.08 -27.29
CA GLU A 99 -14.11 2.04 -26.29
C GLU A 99 -13.47 0.78 -26.90
N LEU A 100 -13.74 0.54 -28.19
CA LEU A 100 -13.17 -0.57 -28.96
C LEU A 100 -11.64 -0.58 -28.94
N TRP A 101 -10.98 0.59 -28.92
CA TRP A 101 -9.53 0.64 -28.91
C TRP A 101 -8.95 0.04 -27.62
N PHE A 102 -9.59 0.31 -26.47
CA PHE A 102 -9.21 -0.29 -25.19
C PHE A 102 -9.50 -1.79 -25.15
N ILE A 103 -10.61 -2.24 -25.73
CA ILE A 103 -10.95 -3.66 -25.84
C ILE A 103 -9.90 -4.40 -26.70
N VAL A 104 -9.51 -3.82 -27.84
CA VAL A 104 -8.48 -4.41 -28.72
C VAL A 104 -7.13 -4.51 -28.00
N LEU A 105 -6.69 -3.45 -27.30
CA LEU A 105 -5.46 -3.50 -26.52
C LEU A 105 -5.51 -4.53 -25.39
N PHE A 106 -6.63 -4.61 -24.69
CA PHE A 106 -6.84 -5.62 -23.65
C PHE A 106 -6.74 -7.03 -24.22
N LEU A 107 -7.37 -7.30 -25.39
CA LEU A 107 -7.30 -8.60 -26.05
C LEU A 107 -5.87 -8.94 -26.50
N ILE A 108 -5.13 -7.99 -27.07
CA ILE A 108 -3.73 -8.20 -27.47
C ILE A 108 -2.88 -8.56 -26.24
N ALA A 109 -3.00 -7.80 -25.15
CA ALA A 109 -2.24 -8.05 -23.92
C ALA A 109 -2.64 -9.39 -23.27
N PHE A 110 -3.92 -9.75 -23.30
CA PHE A 110 -4.43 -11.01 -22.77
C PHE A 110 -3.95 -12.22 -23.58
N ILE A 111 -3.97 -12.14 -24.92
CA ILE A 111 -3.45 -13.18 -25.81
C ILE A 111 -1.95 -13.38 -25.58
N LEU A 112 -1.19 -12.29 -25.46
CA LEU A 112 0.24 -12.35 -25.17
C LEU A 112 0.51 -12.98 -23.80
N SER A 113 -0.30 -12.67 -22.79
CA SER A 113 -0.22 -13.30 -21.47
C SER A 113 -0.50 -14.82 -21.54
N VAL A 114 -1.55 -15.24 -22.26
CA VAL A 114 -1.85 -16.66 -22.50
C VAL A 114 -0.70 -17.37 -23.20
N PHE A 115 -0.11 -16.74 -24.21
CA PHE A 115 1.06 -17.26 -24.93
C PHE A 115 2.24 -17.48 -23.97
N VAL A 116 2.58 -16.48 -23.15
CA VAL A 116 3.67 -16.58 -22.17
C VAL A 116 3.41 -17.70 -21.14
N CYS A 117 2.17 -17.83 -20.64
CA CYS A 117 1.83 -18.91 -19.71
C CYS A 117 1.91 -20.30 -20.35
N HIS A 118 1.50 -20.43 -21.61
CA HIS A 118 1.53 -21.71 -22.33
C HIS A 118 2.97 -22.16 -22.63
N PHE A 119 3.80 -21.27 -23.18
CA PHE A 119 5.18 -21.61 -23.55
C PHE A 119 6.13 -21.64 -22.35
N GLY A 120 5.89 -20.80 -21.35
CA GLY A 120 6.73 -20.73 -20.14
C GLY A 120 6.48 -21.83 -19.11
N GLN A 121 5.40 -22.63 -19.26
CA GLN A 121 4.97 -23.66 -18.31
C GLN A 121 4.89 -23.22 -16.83
N PHE A 122 4.78 -21.91 -16.56
CA PHE A 122 4.74 -21.39 -15.19
C PHE A 122 3.40 -21.67 -14.50
N MET A 123 2.30 -21.50 -15.23
CA MET A 123 0.93 -21.65 -14.75
C MET A 123 0.04 -22.09 -15.92
N PRO A 124 -0.93 -22.99 -15.71
CA PRO A 124 -1.94 -23.28 -16.73
C PRO A 124 -2.71 -22.01 -17.11
N TRP A 125 -2.82 -21.73 -18.40
CA TRP A 125 -3.38 -20.48 -18.94
C TRP A 125 -4.83 -20.23 -18.52
N TYR A 126 -5.61 -21.28 -18.23
CA TYR A 126 -7.02 -21.14 -17.85
C TYR A 126 -7.22 -20.38 -16.53
N TYR A 127 -6.22 -20.33 -15.65
CA TYR A 127 -6.29 -19.52 -14.42
C TYR A 127 -6.32 -18.02 -14.69
N LEU A 128 -5.85 -17.55 -15.85
CA LEU A 128 -5.98 -16.15 -16.26
C LEU A 128 -7.45 -15.75 -16.43
N PHE A 129 -8.31 -16.67 -16.88
CA PHE A 129 -9.75 -16.43 -17.01
C PHE A 129 -10.47 -16.29 -15.67
N VAL A 130 -9.87 -16.79 -14.57
CA VAL A 130 -10.37 -16.56 -13.21
C VAL A 130 -9.81 -15.27 -12.62
N ALA A 131 -8.54 -14.97 -12.90
CA ALA A 131 -7.87 -13.75 -12.43
C ALA A 131 -8.53 -12.46 -12.94
N VAL A 132 -8.85 -12.42 -14.24
CA VAL A 132 -9.38 -11.21 -14.90
C VAL A 132 -10.72 -10.74 -14.29
N PRO A 133 -11.78 -11.58 -14.20
CA PRO A 133 -13.06 -11.16 -13.63
C PRO A 133 -12.94 -10.80 -12.15
N LEU A 134 -12.14 -11.56 -11.39
CA LEU A 134 -11.89 -11.28 -9.99
C LEU A 134 -11.30 -9.88 -9.79
N MET A 135 -10.28 -9.52 -10.59
CA MET A 135 -9.65 -8.20 -10.50
C MET A 135 -10.56 -7.07 -10.97
N PHE A 136 -11.42 -7.32 -11.96
CA PHE A 136 -12.43 -6.36 -12.40
C PHE A 136 -13.46 -6.05 -11.30
N ILE A 137 -13.90 -7.06 -10.54
CA ILE A 137 -14.82 -6.87 -9.41
C ILE A 137 -14.12 -6.10 -8.28
N CYS A 138 -12.87 -6.45 -7.96
CA CYS A 138 -12.11 -5.82 -6.88
C CYS A 138 -11.63 -4.40 -7.22
N SER A 139 -11.48 -4.03 -8.49
CA SER A 139 -10.98 -2.70 -8.86
C SER A 139 -11.92 -1.56 -8.47
N LEU A 140 -13.24 -1.79 -8.51
CA LEU A 140 -14.23 -0.77 -8.18
C LEU A 140 -14.21 -0.35 -6.70
N PRO A 141 -14.31 -1.26 -5.71
CA PRO A 141 -14.27 -0.87 -4.29
C PRO A 141 -12.90 -0.33 -3.87
N ILE A 142 -11.81 -0.91 -4.39
CA ILE A 142 -10.46 -0.42 -4.11
C ILE A 142 -10.29 0.99 -4.66
N GLY A 143 -10.77 1.26 -5.88
CA GLY A 143 -10.72 2.58 -6.50
C GLY A 143 -11.55 3.64 -5.77
N ILE A 144 -12.70 3.30 -5.16
CA ILE A 144 -13.50 4.25 -4.37
C ILE A 144 -12.77 4.66 -3.10
N VAL A 145 -12.22 3.69 -2.37
CA VAL A 145 -11.47 3.97 -1.13
C VAL A 145 -10.19 4.72 -1.44
N GLU A 146 -9.48 4.34 -2.51
CA GLU A 146 -8.31 5.08 -2.98
C GLU A 146 -8.70 6.51 -3.37
N ALA A 147 -9.81 6.73 -4.08
CA ALA A 147 -10.24 8.08 -4.46
C ALA A 147 -10.57 8.99 -3.25
N ARG A 148 -11.03 8.41 -2.12
CA ARG A 148 -11.44 9.17 -0.93
C ARG A 148 -10.30 9.34 0.07
N THR A 149 -9.51 8.30 0.27
CA THR A 149 -8.47 8.25 1.30
C THR A 149 -7.08 8.49 0.73
N THR A 150 -6.95 8.46 -0.60
CA THR A 150 -5.69 8.42 -1.35
C THR A 150 -4.84 7.17 -1.09
N ILE A 151 -5.34 6.19 -0.32
CA ILE A 151 -4.59 4.98 0.07
C ILE A 151 -4.89 3.84 -0.90
N GLU A 152 -3.84 3.32 -1.54
CA GLU A 152 -3.89 2.06 -2.29
C GLU A 152 -3.89 0.88 -1.30
N ILE A 153 -4.95 0.06 -1.33
CA ILE A 153 -5.06 -1.16 -0.51
C ILE A 153 -4.65 -2.35 -1.38
N LEU A 154 -3.52 -2.96 -1.05
CA LEU A 154 -2.93 -4.06 -1.83
C LEU A 154 -3.57 -5.40 -1.47
N PRO A 155 -4.26 -6.11 -2.39
CA PRO A 155 -4.93 -7.37 -2.08
C PRO A 155 -4.05 -8.61 -2.26
N MET A 156 -2.73 -8.46 -2.38
CA MET A 156 -1.78 -9.54 -2.71
C MET A 156 -1.99 -10.85 -1.93
N PHE A 157 -2.40 -10.77 -0.66
CA PHE A 157 -2.62 -11.94 0.19
C PHE A 157 -3.97 -12.64 -0.02
N ILE A 158 -5.01 -11.94 -0.47
CA ILE A 158 -6.27 -12.58 -0.91
C ILE A 158 -6.07 -13.26 -2.26
N LEU A 159 -5.29 -12.65 -3.15
CA LEU A 159 -4.87 -13.29 -4.40
C LEU A 159 -4.08 -14.58 -4.11
N ALA A 160 -3.23 -14.59 -3.09
CA ALA A 160 -2.54 -15.79 -2.64
C ALA A 160 -3.51 -16.85 -2.11
N ALA A 161 -4.48 -16.45 -1.29
CA ALA A 161 -5.48 -17.35 -0.73
C ALA A 161 -6.35 -18.00 -1.81
N LEU A 162 -6.92 -17.19 -2.70
CA LEU A 162 -7.75 -17.64 -3.81
C LEU A 162 -6.92 -18.44 -4.81
N GLY A 163 -5.74 -17.95 -5.17
CA GLY A 163 -4.79 -18.66 -6.01
C GLY A 163 -4.48 -20.06 -5.47
N ALA A 164 -4.23 -20.19 -4.17
CA ALA A 164 -3.96 -21.49 -3.53
C ALA A 164 -5.19 -22.43 -3.55
N THR A 165 -6.41 -21.88 -3.44
CA THR A 165 -7.64 -22.70 -3.55
C THR A 165 -7.91 -23.18 -4.98
N PHE A 166 -7.63 -22.35 -5.99
CA PHE A 166 -7.86 -22.69 -7.40
C PHE A 166 -6.73 -23.56 -7.97
N LEU A 167 -5.49 -23.32 -7.56
CA LEU A 167 -4.30 -24.09 -7.91
C LEU A 167 -4.22 -25.32 -7.02
N LYS A 168 -5.05 -26.32 -7.31
CA LYS A 168 -5.03 -27.62 -6.64
C LYS A 168 -3.76 -28.40 -7.05
N GLY A 169 -2.62 -28.00 -6.50
CA GLY A 169 -1.31 -28.58 -6.77
C GLY A 169 -0.19 -27.82 -6.05
N ASN A 170 0.83 -28.53 -5.59
CA ASN A 170 1.95 -27.99 -4.79
C ASN A 170 2.92 -27.10 -5.61
N ASN A 171 2.45 -26.48 -6.69
CA ASN A 171 3.24 -25.71 -7.64
C ASN A 171 3.34 -24.25 -7.22
N VAL A 172 4.34 -23.96 -6.39
CA VAL A 172 4.63 -22.61 -5.86
C VAL A 172 4.83 -21.58 -6.97
N VAL A 173 5.46 -21.98 -8.08
CA VAL A 173 5.70 -21.12 -9.24
C VAL A 173 4.39 -20.64 -9.87
N ALA A 174 3.40 -21.52 -9.97
CA ALA A 174 2.09 -21.16 -10.51
C ALA A 174 1.34 -20.20 -9.59
N LEU A 175 1.44 -20.39 -8.28
CA LEU A 175 0.84 -19.49 -7.28
C LEU A 175 1.46 -18.09 -7.33
N MET A 176 2.78 -18.01 -7.37
CA MET A 176 3.49 -16.73 -7.48
C MET A 176 3.16 -16.01 -8.79
N THR A 177 3.09 -16.76 -9.90
CA THR A 177 2.72 -16.20 -11.20
C THR A 177 1.29 -15.64 -11.19
N PHE A 178 0.33 -16.37 -10.62
CA PHE A 178 -1.05 -15.90 -10.44
C PHE A 178 -1.13 -14.63 -9.59
N MET A 179 -0.40 -14.60 -8.47
CA MET A 179 -0.34 -13.44 -7.57
C MET A 179 0.23 -12.20 -8.25
N ILE A 180 1.36 -12.34 -8.94
CA ILE A 180 2.02 -11.22 -9.62
C ILE A 180 1.14 -10.68 -10.73
N TYR A 181 0.58 -11.55 -11.57
CA TYR A 181 -0.28 -11.13 -12.68
C TYR A 181 -1.51 -10.37 -12.19
N SER A 182 -2.21 -10.93 -11.20
CA SER A 182 -3.41 -10.31 -10.63
C SER A 182 -3.10 -8.97 -9.93
N TYR A 183 -1.98 -8.89 -9.20
CA TYR A 183 -1.54 -7.65 -8.55
C TYR A 183 -1.20 -6.53 -9.56
N GLN A 184 -0.47 -6.87 -10.62
CA GLN A 184 -0.09 -5.90 -11.65
C GLN A 184 -1.31 -5.41 -12.45
N MET A 185 -2.25 -6.30 -12.78
CA MET A 185 -3.50 -5.89 -13.44
C MET A 185 -4.28 -4.84 -12.63
N LEU A 186 -4.40 -5.04 -11.32
CA LEU A 186 -5.13 -4.12 -10.45
C LEU A 186 -4.42 -2.78 -10.28
N THR A 187 -3.11 -2.79 -10.05
CA THR A 187 -2.34 -1.55 -9.85
C THR A 187 -2.30 -0.70 -11.12
N GLN A 188 -2.11 -1.32 -12.29
CA GLN A 188 -2.12 -0.61 -13.57
C GLN A 188 -3.50 -0.08 -13.94
N SER A 189 -4.58 -0.78 -13.59
CA SER A 189 -5.94 -0.29 -13.85
C SER A 189 -6.30 0.93 -13.00
N LEU A 190 -5.99 0.90 -11.70
CA LEU A 190 -6.18 2.04 -10.79
C LEU A 190 -5.31 3.24 -11.20
N LEU A 191 -4.06 2.98 -11.59
CA LEU A 191 -3.16 4.00 -12.14
C LEU A 191 -3.74 4.66 -13.41
N LEU A 192 -4.29 3.87 -14.33
CA LEU A 192 -4.93 4.40 -15.54
C LEU A 192 -6.13 5.27 -15.19
N ILE A 193 -7.00 4.83 -14.26
CA ILE A 193 -8.17 5.60 -13.79
C ILE A 193 -7.72 6.94 -13.18
N ARG A 194 -6.64 6.93 -12.39
CA ARG A 194 -6.04 8.15 -11.82
C ARG A 194 -5.54 9.09 -12.91
N ASN A 195 -4.83 8.56 -13.91
CA ASN A 195 -4.24 9.34 -14.98
C ASN A 195 -5.26 9.94 -15.93
N LEU A 196 -6.38 9.26 -16.18
CA LEU A 196 -7.49 9.79 -16.99
C LEU A 196 -8.07 11.09 -16.40
N LYS A 197 -8.10 11.22 -15.06
CA LYS A 197 -8.53 12.46 -14.38
C LYS A 197 -7.51 13.60 -14.53
N PHE A 198 -6.22 13.30 -14.65
CA PHE A 198 -5.19 14.32 -14.85
C PHE A 198 -5.23 14.93 -16.26
N GLY A 199 -5.60 14.13 -17.28
CA GLY A 199 -5.73 14.62 -18.65
C GLY A 199 -6.78 15.71 -18.81
N ALA A 200 -7.86 15.64 -18.02
CA ALA A 200 -9.00 16.56 -18.06
C ALA A 200 -8.68 17.98 -17.58
N THR A 201 -7.79 18.11 -16.60
CA THR A 201 -7.56 19.36 -15.86
C THR A 201 -6.51 20.26 -16.52
N ASN A 202 -6.08 19.95 -17.75
CA ASN A 202 -5.00 20.65 -18.47
C ASN A 202 -3.83 20.99 -17.53
N ILE A 203 -3.43 20.05 -16.69
CA ILE A 203 -2.39 20.22 -15.67
C ILE A 203 -1.12 20.82 -16.28
N LEU A 204 -0.78 20.42 -17.50
CA LEU A 204 0.40 20.89 -18.23
C LEU A 204 0.17 22.17 -19.09
N GLY A 205 -1.03 22.73 -19.09
CA GLY A 205 -1.36 23.94 -19.84
C GLY A 205 -0.74 25.20 -19.24
N ALA A 206 -0.47 26.20 -20.08
CA ALA A 206 0.21 27.44 -19.67
C ALA A 206 -0.49 28.18 -18.50
N SER A 207 -1.82 28.06 -18.39
CA SER A 207 -2.65 28.69 -17.34
C SER A 207 -2.94 27.78 -16.13
N SER A 208 -2.30 26.62 -16.02
CA SER A 208 -2.64 25.61 -15.01
C SER A 208 -1.85 25.77 -13.71
N VAL A 209 -2.44 25.31 -12.61
CA VAL A 209 -1.84 25.31 -11.27
C VAL A 209 -0.49 24.59 -11.24
N THR A 210 -0.27 23.60 -12.12
CA THR A 210 1.01 22.87 -12.19
C THR A 210 2.01 23.40 -13.21
N SER A 211 1.66 24.46 -13.96
CA SER A 211 2.61 25.19 -14.82
C SER A 211 3.83 25.67 -14.00
N GLY A 212 3.60 26.09 -12.75
CA GLY A 212 4.66 26.39 -11.78
C GLY A 212 5.53 25.17 -11.39
N MET A 213 4.96 23.96 -11.36
CA MET A 213 5.69 22.73 -11.05
C MET A 213 6.58 22.28 -12.21
N LEU A 214 6.25 22.61 -13.47
CA LEU A 214 7.12 22.33 -14.62
C LEU A 214 8.44 23.08 -14.54
N TRP A 215 8.46 24.28 -13.93
CA TRP A 215 9.71 24.98 -13.63
C TRP A 215 10.59 24.23 -12.63
N LEU A 216 10.01 23.39 -11.75
CA LEU A 216 10.81 22.54 -10.86
C LEU A 216 11.62 21.50 -11.60
N LEU A 217 11.21 21.09 -12.81
CA LEU A 217 11.99 20.19 -13.66
C LEU A 217 13.26 20.87 -14.17
N LEU A 218 13.14 22.14 -14.61
CA LEU A 218 14.28 22.96 -15.02
C LEU A 218 15.19 23.28 -13.83
N ILE A 219 14.60 23.64 -12.69
CA ILE A 219 15.33 23.88 -11.44
C ILE A 219 16.06 22.61 -11.01
N ALA A 220 15.42 21.44 -11.04
CA ALA A 220 16.04 20.16 -10.69
C ALA A 220 17.19 19.76 -11.63
N GLY A 221 17.13 20.14 -12.91
CA GLY A 221 18.22 19.96 -13.87
C GLY A 221 19.37 20.96 -13.71
N LEU A 222 19.05 22.22 -13.39
CA LEU A 222 20.03 23.30 -13.26
C LEU A 222 20.77 23.28 -11.91
N LEU A 223 20.09 22.94 -10.81
CA LEU A 223 20.67 22.95 -9.46
C LEU A 223 21.97 22.11 -9.37
N PRO A 224 22.04 20.87 -9.93
CA PRO A 224 23.27 20.07 -9.90
C PRO A 224 24.43 20.73 -10.64
N ILE A 225 24.15 21.40 -11.74
CA ILE A 225 25.15 22.11 -12.56
C ILE A 225 25.67 23.33 -11.79
N VAL A 226 24.77 24.09 -11.16
CA VAL A 226 25.12 25.25 -10.33
C VAL A 226 25.96 24.82 -9.13
N LEU A 227 25.57 23.77 -8.40
CA LEU A 227 26.35 23.27 -7.27
C LEU A 227 27.70 22.70 -7.71
N TRP A 228 27.78 22.03 -8.86
CA TRP A 228 29.07 21.58 -9.41
C TRP A 228 30.00 22.76 -9.70
N PHE A 229 29.50 23.80 -10.36
CA PHE A 229 30.28 25.00 -10.67
C PHE A 229 30.69 25.76 -9.39
N MET A 230 29.78 25.89 -8.42
CA MET A 230 30.07 26.48 -7.11
C MET A 230 31.12 25.69 -6.33
N SER A 231 31.07 24.35 -6.38
CA SER A 231 32.07 23.50 -5.73
C SER A 231 33.48 23.69 -6.32
N LYS A 232 33.56 24.08 -7.60
CA LYS A 232 34.81 24.35 -8.32
C LYS A 232 35.31 25.78 -8.11
N LYS A 233 34.42 26.75 -7.93
CA LYS A 233 34.79 28.15 -7.68
C LYS A 233 35.13 28.42 -6.21
N TYR A 234 34.46 27.77 -5.28
CA TYR A 234 34.60 27.99 -3.83
C TYR A 234 35.17 26.77 -3.12
N HIS A 235 36.45 26.48 -3.37
CA HIS A 235 37.17 25.37 -2.72
C HIS A 235 37.27 25.48 -1.19
N HIS A 236 37.05 26.67 -0.61
CA HIS A 236 37.05 26.86 0.85
C HIS A 236 35.82 26.26 1.54
N ILE A 237 34.72 26.06 0.81
CA ILE A 237 33.45 25.54 1.35
C ILE A 237 33.35 24.04 1.07
N LYS A 238 33.93 23.24 1.98
CA LYS A 238 33.98 21.77 1.83
C LYS A 238 32.61 21.09 1.88
N TRP A 239 31.59 21.72 2.48
CA TRP A 239 30.26 21.08 2.62
C TRP A 239 29.49 20.96 1.30
N LEU A 240 29.74 21.84 0.32
CA LEU A 240 29.09 21.82 -1.00
C LEU A 240 29.32 20.51 -1.77
N GLN A 241 30.44 19.82 -1.50
CA GLN A 241 30.77 18.53 -2.13
C GLN A 241 29.95 17.37 -1.59
N TYR A 242 29.31 17.52 -0.41
CA TYR A 242 28.48 16.49 0.21
C TYR A 242 26.99 16.63 -0.09
N VAL A 243 26.58 17.68 -0.81
CA VAL A 243 25.17 17.92 -1.15
C VAL A 243 24.79 17.14 -2.42
N HIS A 244 24.05 16.04 -2.24
CA HIS A 244 23.55 15.24 -3.37
C HIS A 244 22.12 15.64 -3.75
N ILE A 245 22.00 16.54 -4.72
CA ILE A 245 20.71 17.03 -5.21
C ILE A 245 19.78 15.92 -5.73
N PRO A 246 20.23 14.90 -6.50
CA PRO A 246 19.34 13.84 -6.94
C PRO A 246 18.72 13.06 -5.77
N ILE A 247 19.48 12.87 -4.68
CA ILE A 247 18.98 12.20 -3.48
C ILE A 247 17.91 13.07 -2.80
N ILE A 248 18.15 14.38 -2.68
CA ILE A 248 17.20 15.33 -2.08
C ILE A 248 15.86 15.33 -2.83
N PHE A 249 15.88 15.39 -4.17
CA PHE A 249 14.64 15.34 -4.96
C PHE A 249 14.02 13.93 -5.00
N SER A 250 14.80 12.86 -4.76
CA SER A 250 14.28 11.49 -4.68
C SER A 250 13.52 11.17 -3.39
N ILE A 251 13.65 12.01 -2.34
CA ILE A 251 12.90 11.84 -1.08
C ILE A 251 11.38 11.86 -1.33
N GLY A 252 10.93 12.51 -2.40
CA GLY A 252 9.52 12.55 -2.83
C GLY A 252 8.94 11.19 -3.28
N ASN A 253 9.77 10.22 -3.69
CA ASN A 253 9.28 8.94 -4.23
C ASN A 253 8.69 7.99 -3.18
N TYR A 254 9.02 8.18 -1.91
CA TYR A 254 8.52 7.37 -0.79
C TYR A 254 7.52 8.12 0.08
N VAL A 255 7.00 9.25 -0.42
CA VAL A 255 6.01 10.06 0.29
C VAL A 255 4.64 9.39 0.10
N PRO A 256 4.07 8.74 1.14
CA PRO A 256 2.76 8.15 1.03
C PRO A 256 1.71 9.26 0.81
N PRO A 257 0.56 8.94 0.23
CA PRO A 257 -0.50 9.92 -0.04
C PRO A 257 -0.91 10.78 1.18
N ALA A 258 -1.30 12.03 0.90
CA ALA A 258 -1.39 13.18 1.82
C ALA A 258 -2.08 12.96 3.19
N GLY A 259 -2.92 11.93 3.34
CA GLY A 259 -3.61 11.61 4.60
C GLY A 259 -2.76 10.94 5.69
N LYS A 260 -1.61 10.33 5.35
CA LYS A 260 -0.82 9.53 6.32
C LYS A 260 0.42 10.22 6.89
N HIS A 261 0.77 11.40 6.40
CA HIS A 261 1.94 12.15 6.92
C HIS A 261 1.79 12.46 8.39
N VAL A 262 0.58 12.86 8.77
CA VAL A 262 0.26 13.17 10.16
C VAL A 262 0.43 11.92 11.01
N THR A 263 0.06 10.72 10.56
CA THR A 263 0.28 9.49 11.33
C THR A 263 1.75 9.11 11.47
N TRP A 264 2.57 9.23 10.41
CA TRP A 264 4.00 8.95 10.50
C TRP A 264 4.72 9.98 11.35
N PHE A 265 4.35 11.24 11.20
CA PHE A 265 4.89 12.33 12.01
C PHE A 265 4.42 12.22 13.45
N ILE A 266 3.15 11.90 13.73
CA ILE A 266 2.62 11.66 15.07
C ILE A 266 3.27 10.43 15.69
N VAL A 267 3.33 9.29 14.99
CA VAL A 267 3.99 8.10 15.51
C VAL A 267 5.46 8.40 15.75
N GLY A 268 6.16 9.04 14.81
CA GLY A 268 7.55 9.47 14.97
C GLY A 268 7.74 10.47 16.12
N PHE A 269 6.83 11.42 16.28
CA PHE A 269 6.86 12.45 17.33
C PHE A 269 6.56 11.86 18.70
N LEU A 270 5.46 11.11 18.85
CA LEU A 270 5.12 10.37 20.06
C LEU A 270 6.22 9.37 20.41
N PHE A 271 6.78 8.71 19.40
CA PHE A 271 7.88 7.80 19.61
C PHE A 271 9.10 8.54 20.14
N ASN A 272 9.47 9.67 19.53
CA ASN A 272 10.65 10.45 19.89
C ASN A 272 10.50 11.25 21.20
N THR A 273 9.28 11.58 21.61
CA THR A 273 8.98 12.41 22.81
C THR A 273 8.52 11.60 24.02
N ILE A 274 7.64 10.61 23.82
CA ILE A 274 7.01 9.84 24.92
C ILE A 274 7.67 8.47 25.08
N ILE A 275 7.88 7.75 23.98
CA ILE A 275 8.29 6.35 24.02
C ILE A 275 9.83 6.21 24.12
N ARG A 276 10.57 7.18 23.56
CA ARG A 276 12.04 7.23 23.56
C ARG A 276 12.57 7.48 24.98
N GLY A 277 12.77 6.39 25.69
CA GLY A 277 13.40 6.39 27.00
C GLY A 277 14.85 5.88 26.97
N TRP A 278 15.32 5.52 28.16
CA TRP A 278 16.64 4.94 28.42
C TRP A 278 16.91 3.62 27.66
N TRP A 279 15.87 2.88 27.28
CA TRP A 279 15.99 1.63 26.53
C TRP A 279 16.33 1.84 25.05
N TRP A 280 15.92 2.96 24.44
CA TRP A 280 16.09 3.20 23.01
C TRP A 280 17.57 3.25 22.60
N GLN A 281 18.41 3.93 23.40
CA GLN A 281 19.85 4.02 23.13
C GLN A 281 20.55 2.65 23.14
N ARG A 282 20.00 1.68 23.88
CA ARG A 282 20.57 0.33 24.00
C ARG A 282 20.03 -0.65 22.95
N TYR A 283 18.76 -0.52 22.54
CA TYR A 283 18.08 -1.52 21.72
C TYR A 283 17.53 -1.01 20.38
N ALA A 284 17.73 0.25 19.98
CA ALA A 284 17.13 0.81 18.75
C ALA A 284 17.40 -0.01 17.48
N LEU A 285 18.66 -0.39 17.22
CA LEU A 285 19.01 -1.20 16.05
C LEU A 285 18.38 -2.61 16.12
N LEU A 286 18.29 -3.16 17.33
CA LEU A 286 17.69 -4.47 17.57
C LEU A 286 16.16 -4.45 17.44
N PHE A 287 15.53 -3.33 17.82
CA PHE A 287 14.10 -3.10 17.66
C PHE A 287 13.72 -3.03 16.17
N SER A 288 14.48 -2.28 15.36
CA SER A 288 14.24 -2.18 13.92
C SER A 288 14.28 -3.55 13.25
N ILE A 289 15.35 -4.33 13.50
CA ILE A 289 15.50 -5.63 12.86
C ILE A 289 14.50 -6.66 13.41
N ALA A 290 14.09 -6.57 14.69
CA ALA A 290 13.01 -7.40 15.24
C ALA A 290 11.66 -7.12 14.57
N MET A 291 11.36 -5.85 14.28
CA MET A 291 10.14 -5.45 13.55
C MET A 291 10.16 -6.03 12.13
N ASP A 292 11.28 -5.92 11.42
CA ASP A 292 11.41 -6.43 10.05
C ASP A 292 11.31 -7.97 10.00
N ILE A 293 11.99 -8.67 10.91
CA ILE A 293 11.96 -10.14 10.99
C ILE A 293 10.56 -10.62 11.39
N GLY A 294 9.85 -9.92 12.29
CA GLY A 294 8.48 -10.29 12.66
C GLY A 294 7.50 -10.23 11.49
N VAL A 295 7.65 -9.24 10.62
CA VAL A 295 6.88 -9.10 9.36
C VAL A 295 7.21 -10.23 8.37
N GLN A 296 8.46 -10.66 8.28
CA GLN A 296 8.84 -11.77 7.40
C GLN A 296 8.42 -13.13 7.95
N PHE A 297 8.54 -13.35 9.27
CA PHE A 297 8.15 -14.60 9.92
C PHE A 297 6.65 -14.86 9.78
N SER A 298 5.84 -13.82 9.98
CA SER A 298 4.39 -13.89 9.73
C SER A 298 4.06 -14.27 8.28
N ALA A 299 4.78 -13.75 7.29
CA ALA A 299 4.60 -14.14 5.89
C ALA A 299 4.89 -15.63 5.66
N ILE A 300 5.91 -16.19 6.30
CA ILE A 300 6.25 -17.62 6.22
C ILE A 300 5.17 -18.50 6.88
N VAL A 301 4.67 -18.11 8.06
CA VAL A 301 3.61 -18.85 8.75
C VAL A 301 2.33 -18.87 7.92
N ILE A 302 1.98 -17.74 7.30
CA ILE A 302 0.85 -17.64 6.36
C ILE A 302 1.05 -18.63 5.21
N TYR A 303 2.24 -18.63 4.60
CA TYR A 303 2.56 -19.51 3.49
C TYR A 303 2.39 -21.00 3.84
N ILE A 304 2.86 -21.43 5.02
CA ILE A 304 2.75 -22.82 5.48
C ILE A 304 1.29 -23.21 5.76
N LEU A 305 0.51 -22.30 6.36
CA LEU A 305 -0.90 -22.58 6.68
C LEU A 305 -1.77 -22.66 5.42
N PHE A 306 -1.43 -21.90 4.37
CA PHE A 306 -2.04 -22.06 3.06
C PHE A 306 -1.71 -23.41 2.41
N ILE A 307 -0.46 -23.89 2.50
CA ILE A 307 -0.10 -25.22 2.00
C ILE A 307 -0.88 -26.33 2.71
N LYS A 308 -1.22 -26.14 3.99
CA LYS A 308 -1.90 -27.13 4.83
C LYS A 308 -3.43 -27.16 4.69
N ASN A 309 -4.06 -26.27 3.90
CA ASN A 309 -5.53 -26.20 3.70
C ASN A 309 -6.34 -26.15 5.01
N ILE A 310 -5.86 -25.43 6.02
CA ILE A 310 -6.54 -25.33 7.33
C ILE A 310 -7.64 -24.25 7.26
N SER A 311 -8.87 -24.60 7.66
CA SER A 311 -9.99 -23.67 7.77
C SER A 311 -9.82 -22.70 8.94
N PHE A 312 -10.17 -21.41 8.74
CA PHE A 312 -10.01 -20.37 9.77
C PHE A 312 -11.00 -20.51 10.95
N PRO A 313 -10.57 -20.21 12.20
CA PRO A 313 -11.43 -20.28 13.39
C PRO A 313 -12.34 -19.06 13.55
N ILE A 314 -13.53 -19.29 14.15
CA ILE A 314 -14.55 -18.28 14.45
C ILE A 314 -14.29 -17.73 15.87
N TRP A 315 -14.34 -16.42 16.07
CA TRP A 315 -14.03 -15.73 17.34
C TRP A 315 -14.89 -14.47 17.53
N TRP A 316 -14.72 -13.73 18.64
CA TRP A 316 -15.56 -12.59 19.04
C TRP A 316 -15.65 -11.42 18.02
N GLY A 317 -14.72 -11.31 17.07
CA GLY A 317 -14.81 -10.40 15.90
C GLY A 317 -15.52 -10.99 14.66
N THR A 318 -16.04 -12.21 14.78
CA THR A 318 -16.79 -12.99 13.77
C THR A 318 -18.10 -13.54 14.38
N GLY A 319 -18.61 -12.90 15.43
CA GLY A 319 -19.90 -13.20 16.05
C GLY A 319 -21.03 -12.37 15.44
N ALA A 320 -22.17 -13.00 15.16
CA ALA A 320 -23.22 -12.51 14.27
C ALA A 320 -23.95 -11.19 14.66
N ASN A 321 -23.77 -10.64 15.88
CA ASN A 321 -24.76 -9.69 16.43
C ASN A 321 -24.27 -8.30 16.87
N ASN A 322 -22.99 -7.93 16.77
CA ASN A 322 -22.52 -6.64 17.32
C ASN A 322 -21.63 -5.87 16.33
N ALA A 323 -22.21 -5.43 15.21
CA ALA A 323 -21.63 -4.38 14.39
C ALA A 323 -21.81 -3.03 15.12
N ASP A 324 -20.73 -2.58 15.74
CA ASP A 324 -20.42 -1.20 16.09
C ASP A 324 -21.01 -0.54 17.34
N GLY A 325 -22.06 -1.06 18.00
CA GLY A 325 -22.42 -0.75 19.40
C GLY A 325 -22.47 0.74 19.82
N CYS A 326 -22.57 1.69 18.88
CA CYS A 326 -22.46 3.13 19.15
C CYS A 326 -23.69 3.86 18.58
N PRO A 327 -24.58 4.40 19.43
CA PRO A 327 -25.82 5.03 19.00
C PRO A 327 -25.62 6.35 18.22
N LEU A 328 -24.39 6.87 18.16
CA LEU A 328 -24.04 8.08 17.41
C LEU A 328 -23.59 7.80 15.97
N ALA A 329 -23.45 6.53 15.57
CA ALA A 329 -23.23 6.15 14.18
C ALA A 329 -24.43 6.52 13.26
N GLU A 330 -25.58 6.85 13.85
CA GLU A 330 -26.81 7.26 13.15
C GLU A 330 -26.99 8.78 13.04
N ALA A 331 -26.09 9.60 13.60
CA ALA A 331 -26.18 11.05 13.46
C ALA A 331 -25.77 11.50 12.04
N ASN A 332 -26.55 12.39 11.44
CA ASN A 332 -26.27 12.96 10.11
C ASN A 332 -25.12 14.00 10.15
N PHE A 333 -24.68 14.47 8.97
CA PHE A 333 -23.52 15.39 8.83
C PHE A 333 -23.59 16.69 9.66
N THR A 334 -24.79 17.09 10.13
CA THR A 334 -25.01 18.28 10.97
C THR A 334 -25.04 17.99 12.48
N GLY A 335 -24.90 16.74 12.92
CA GLY A 335 -24.74 16.38 14.35
C GLY A 335 -26.03 16.27 15.17
N HIS A 336 -27.20 16.10 14.54
CA HIS A 336 -28.47 15.90 15.27
C HIS A 336 -29.00 14.47 15.11
N LEU A 337 -29.44 13.88 16.22
CA LEU A 337 -30.10 12.57 16.26
C LEU A 337 -31.57 12.71 15.82
N PRO A 338 -32.09 11.79 14.99
CA PRO A 338 -33.50 11.82 14.58
C PRO A 338 -34.40 11.56 15.80
N GLN A 339 -35.20 12.56 16.19
CA GLN A 339 -36.24 12.38 17.19
C GLN A 339 -37.46 11.78 16.50
N TYR A 340 -37.78 10.53 16.84
CA TYR A 340 -39.01 9.86 16.40
C TYR A 340 -40.15 10.19 17.38
N PRO A 341 -41.37 10.51 16.90
CA PRO A 341 -42.53 10.60 17.77
C PRO A 341 -42.93 9.19 18.24
N LEU A 342 -43.27 9.10 19.53
CA LEU A 342 -43.52 7.88 20.30
C LEU A 342 -44.54 6.91 19.66
#